data_AF-A0A496TXN1-F1
#
_entry.id   AF-A0A496TXN1-F1
#
_cell.length_a   1.000
_cell.length_b   1.000
_cell.length_c   1.000
_cell.angle_alpha   90.00
_cell.angle_beta   90.00
_cell.angle_gamma   90.00
#
_symmetry.space_group_name_H-M   'P 1'
#
loop_
_entity.id
_entity.type
_entity.pdbx_description
1 polymer ?
#
loop_
_entity_poly.entity_id
_entity_poly.type
_entity_poly.pdbx_seq_one_letter_code
_entity_poly.pdbx_strand_id
1 'polypeptide(L)'
;GSNHVPRFRYQINLIGGNAIIELPPSTIELFGKRIPFCGGFYFRILPYWFIKWGIQRINEREKQPVVFYLHPYEIDVNKPQSSKGFRNNFILHVNLKKAEYKLFNLLKDHKFTSIKEFYHLPS
;
A
#
# COMPACT_ATOMS: atom_id res chain seq x y z
N GLY A 1 6.36 11.32 -6.94
CA GLY A 1 4.91 11.39 -6.72
C GLY A 1 4.50 12.84 -6.74
N SER A 2 3.36 13.17 -7.35
CA SER A 2 2.84 14.53 -7.33
C SER A 2 2.43 14.91 -5.90
N ASN A 3 2.89 16.06 -5.42
CA ASN A 3 2.59 16.54 -4.07
C ASN A 3 1.16 17.09 -3.93
N HIS A 4 0.39 17.16 -5.02
CA HIS A 4 -0.94 17.79 -5.07
C HIS A 4 -2.11 16.83 -4.81
N VAL A 5 -1.89 15.52 -4.85
CA VAL A 5 -2.97 14.54 -4.63
C VAL A 5 -3.21 14.36 -3.13
N PRO A 6 -4.45 14.27 -2.61
CA PRO A 6 -4.69 13.97 -1.20
C PRO A 6 -3.98 12.67 -0.76
N ARG A 7 -3.48 12.61 0.48
CA ARG A 7 -2.82 11.41 1.04
C ARG A 7 -3.79 10.45 1.73
N PHE A 8 -4.96 10.96 2.10
CA PHE A 8 -5.98 10.27 2.88
C PHE A 8 -7.32 10.37 2.17
N ARG A 9 -8.38 9.83 2.79
CA ARG A 9 -9.73 9.85 2.21
C ARG A 9 -10.10 11.26 1.76
N TYR A 10 -10.71 11.35 0.59
CA TYR A 10 -11.32 12.59 0.13
C TYR A 10 -12.54 12.26 -0.72
N GLN A 11 -13.42 13.26 -0.86
CA GLN A 11 -14.66 13.12 -1.61
C GLN A 11 -14.57 13.95 -2.89
N ILE A 12 -14.97 13.34 -4.00
CA ILE A 12 -15.13 14.01 -5.28
C ILE A 12 -16.63 14.16 -5.53
N ASN A 13 -17.08 15.40 -5.66
CA ASN A 13 -18.46 15.70 -6.03
C ASN A 13 -18.60 15.61 -7.54
N LEU A 14 -19.59 14.85 -7.99
CA LEU A 14 -19.89 14.62 -9.40
C LEU A 14 -20.94 15.62 -9.89
N ILE A 15 -20.96 15.82 -11.21
CA ILE A 15 -22.03 16.52 -11.89
C ILE A 15 -23.33 15.74 -11.66
N GLY A 16 -24.37 16.40 -11.15
CA GLY A 16 -25.65 15.77 -10.80
C GLY A 16 -25.87 15.49 -9.31
N GLY A 17 -24.99 16.00 -8.42
CA GLY A 17 -25.20 15.97 -6.97
C GLY A 17 -24.76 14.69 -6.27
N ASN A 18 -24.25 13.71 -7.01
CA ASN A 18 -23.64 12.50 -6.46
C ASN A 18 -22.21 12.76 -5.98
N ALA A 19 -21.67 11.86 -5.14
CA ALA A 19 -20.29 11.94 -4.68
C ALA A 19 -19.59 10.58 -4.65
N ILE A 20 -18.29 10.56 -4.92
CA ILE A 20 -17.42 9.40 -4.83
C ILE A 20 -16.41 9.63 -3.70
N ILE A 21 -16.20 8.60 -2.88
CA ILE A 21 -15.13 8.59 -1.89
C ILE A 21 -13.91 7.93 -2.51
N GLU A 22 -12.79 8.65 -2.55
CA GLU A 22 -11.50 8.12 -2.99
C GLU A 22 -10.56 7.87 -1.81
N LEU A 23 -9.89 6.72 -1.88
CA LEU A 23 -8.94 6.24 -0.88
C LEU A 23 -7.60 5.98 -1.57
N PRO A 24 -6.71 6.99 -1.60
CA PRO A 24 -5.44 6.84 -2.29
C PRO A 24 -4.51 5.85 -1.55
N PRO A 25 -3.57 5.20 -2.25
CA PRO A 25 -2.53 4.40 -1.62
C PRO A 25 -1.75 5.22 -0.59
N SER A 26 -1.52 4.64 0.59
CA SER A 26 -0.87 5.37 1.67
C SER A 26 0.60 5.66 1.37
N THR A 27 0.99 6.89 1.71
CA THR A 27 2.36 7.39 1.60
C THR A 27 2.80 7.97 2.93
N ILE A 28 4.10 7.91 3.22
CA ILE A 28 4.71 8.66 4.32
C ILE A 28 5.36 9.92 3.76
N GLU A 29 5.39 10.98 4.57
CA GLU A 29 6.13 12.18 4.23
C GLU A 29 7.47 12.20 4.96
N LEU A 30 8.56 12.21 4.18
CA LEU A 30 9.93 12.29 4.68
C LEU A 30 10.70 13.35 3.91
N PHE A 31 11.33 14.27 4.64
CA PHE A 31 12.10 15.38 4.07
C PHE A 31 11.32 16.18 3.00
N GLY A 32 10.03 16.42 3.24
CA GLY A 32 9.13 17.12 2.31
C GLY A 32 8.78 16.33 1.05
N LYS A 33 9.12 15.04 0.98
CA LYS A 33 8.78 14.15 -0.14
C LYS A 33 7.83 13.06 0.32
N ARG A 34 6.84 12.76 -0.53
CA ARG A 34 5.92 11.64 -0.32
C ARG A 34 6.53 10.37 -0.87
N ILE A 35 6.78 9.44 0.04
CA ILE A 35 7.37 8.14 -0.27
C ILE A 35 6.27 7.08 -0.17
N PRO A 36 5.96 6.39 -1.28
CA PRO A 36 5.09 5.22 -1.23
C PRO A 36 5.82 4.08 -0.51
N PHE A 37 5.11 3.40 0.37
CA PHE A 37 5.65 2.28 1.13
C PHE A 37 4.66 1.11 1.26
N CYS A 38 3.37 1.38 1.03
CA CYS A 38 2.32 0.39 0.99
C CYS A 38 2.22 -0.24 -0.39
N GLY A 39 2.52 -1.53 -0.46
CA GLY A 39 2.21 -2.34 -1.63
C GLY A 39 3.31 -2.50 -2.68
N GLY A 40 3.06 -3.48 -3.54
CA GLY A 40 3.85 -3.87 -4.69
C GLY A 40 5.37 -3.82 -4.58
N PHE A 41 6.01 -3.16 -5.55
CA PHE A 41 7.47 -3.11 -5.64
C PHE A 41 8.11 -2.56 -4.35
N TYR A 42 7.53 -1.51 -3.77
CA TYR A 42 8.01 -0.89 -2.52
C TYR A 42 7.99 -1.88 -1.36
N PHE A 43 6.93 -2.67 -1.22
CA PHE A 43 6.85 -3.71 -0.20
C PHE A 43 7.93 -4.81 -0.38
N ARG A 44 8.30 -5.15 -1.62
CA ARG A 44 9.36 -6.13 -1.90
C ARG A 44 10.75 -5.60 -1.57
N ILE A 45 11.05 -4.34 -1.91
CA ILE A 45 12.37 -3.75 -1.70
C ILE A 45 12.60 -3.20 -0.29
N LEU A 46 11.57 -2.61 0.34
CA LEU A 46 11.73 -1.93 1.62
C LEU A 46 11.82 -2.95 2.76
N PRO A 47 12.67 -2.74 3.76
CA PRO A 47 12.77 -3.64 4.89
C PRO A 47 11.48 -3.59 5.75
N TYR A 48 11.14 -4.72 6.38
CA TYR A 48 9.88 -4.82 7.15
C TYR A 48 9.77 -3.78 8.27
N TRP A 49 10.87 -3.53 8.97
CA TRP A 49 10.90 -2.54 10.05
C TRP A 49 10.48 -1.14 9.57
N PHE A 50 10.81 -0.78 8.32
CA PHE A 50 10.44 0.51 7.74
C PHE A 50 8.95 0.57 7.41
N ILE A 51 8.39 -0.53 6.90
CA ILE A 51 6.95 -0.66 6.64
C ILE A 51 6.19 -0.55 7.96
N LYS A 52 6.57 -1.32 8.98
CA LYS A 52 5.96 -1.30 10.31
C LYS A 52 6.01 0.10 10.94
N TRP A 53 7.18 0.73 10.90
CA TRP A 53 7.34 2.10 11.39
C TRP A 53 6.47 3.10 10.61
N GLY A 54 6.37 2.96 9.29
CA GLY A 54 5.52 3.81 8.45
C GLY A 54 4.04 3.68 8.82
N ILE A 55 3.57 2.46 9.07
CA ILE A 55 2.19 2.21 9.53
C ILE A 55 1.94 2.84 10.88
N GLN A 56 2.81 2.56 11.86
CA GLN A 56 2.71 3.12 13.20
C GLN A 56 2.73 4.65 13.17
N ARG A 57 3.61 5.25 12.37
CA ARG A 57 3.67 6.70 12.20
C ARG A 57 2.33 7.27 11.72
N ILE A 58 1.74 6.70 10.67
CA ILE A 58 0.46 7.19 10.13
C ILE A 58 -0.66 6.99 11.15
N ASN A 59 -0.75 5.82 11.78
CA ASN A 59 -1.81 5.53 12.75
C ASN A 59 -1.69 6.35 14.04
N GLU A 60 -0.48 6.51 14.58
CA GLU A 60 -0.26 7.13 15.89
C GLU A 60 -0.10 8.64 15.81
N ARG A 61 0.61 9.16 14.80
CA ARG A 61 0.88 10.60 14.67
C ARG A 61 -0.12 11.30 13.79
N GLU A 62 -0.42 10.74 12.62
CA GLU A 62 -1.35 11.36 11.66
C GLU A 62 -2.82 11.01 11.97
N LYS A 63 -3.05 10.00 12.84
CA LYS A 63 -4.38 9.51 13.25
C LYS A 63 -5.25 9.10 12.05
N GLN A 64 -4.62 8.54 11.02
CA GLN A 64 -5.28 8.08 9.80
C GLN A 64 -5.10 6.55 9.64
N PRO A 65 -6.02 5.86 8.96
CA PRO A 65 -5.81 4.48 8.58
C PRO A 65 -4.77 4.38 7.45
N VAL A 66 -4.16 3.19 7.34
CA VAL A 66 -3.28 2.86 6.21
C VAL A 66 -4.05 2.00 5.22
N VAL A 67 -4.07 2.45 3.96
CA VAL A 67 -4.56 1.67 2.83
C VAL A 67 -3.37 0.91 2.26
N PHE A 68 -3.42 -0.41 2.41
CA PHE A 68 -2.43 -1.34 1.88
C PHE A 68 -3.02 -2.15 0.75
N TYR A 69 -2.30 -2.26 -0.36
CA TYR A 69 -2.72 -2.98 -1.55
C TYR A 69 -1.59 -3.87 -2.05
N LEU A 70 -1.92 -5.11 -2.43
CA LEU A 70 -0.98 -6.05 -3.03
C LEU A 70 -1.66 -6.77 -4.18
N HIS A 71 -0.94 -7.02 -5.28
CA HIS A 71 -1.45 -7.95 -6.28
C HIS A 71 -1.09 -9.39 -5.85
N PRO A 72 -1.98 -10.39 -6.02
CA PRO A 72 -1.67 -11.79 -5.71
C PRO A 72 -0.39 -12.29 -6.39
N TYR A 73 -0.16 -11.83 -7.61
CA TYR A 73 1.06 -12.06 -8.36
C TYR A 73 2.32 -11.63 -7.58
N GLU A 74 2.28 -10.63 -6.72
CA GLU A 74 3.48 -10.09 -6.06
C GLU A 74 4.02 -10.94 -4.91
N ILE A 75 3.28 -11.98 -4.53
CA ILE A 75 3.66 -12.98 -3.53
C ILE A 75 3.74 -14.39 -4.13
N ASP A 76 3.41 -14.57 -5.41
CA ASP A 76 3.47 -15.86 -6.09
C ASP A 76 4.91 -16.22 -6.47
N VAL A 77 5.47 -17.18 -5.75
CA VAL A 77 6.84 -17.71 -5.92
C VAL A 77 6.95 -18.61 -7.16
N ASN A 78 5.83 -19.15 -7.67
CA ASN A 78 5.81 -20.17 -8.72
C ASN A 78 5.57 -19.60 -10.13
N LYS A 79 5.68 -18.29 -10.30
CA LYS A 79 5.43 -17.67 -11.60
C LYS A 79 6.38 -18.20 -12.69
N PRO A 80 5.88 -18.44 -13.91
CA PRO A 80 6.72 -18.73 -15.04
C PRO A 80 7.61 -17.53 -15.35
N GLN A 81 8.90 -17.78 -15.54
CA GLN A 81 9.87 -16.74 -15.89
C GLN A 81 9.47 -16.10 -17.22
N SER A 82 9.37 -14.77 -17.25
CA SER A 82 9.05 -14.08 -18.50
C SER A 82 10.29 -14.08 -19.41
N SER A 83 10.10 -14.27 -20.71
CA SER A 83 11.16 -14.12 -21.73
C SER A 83 11.57 -12.65 -21.96
N LYS A 84 11.02 -11.70 -21.18
CA LYS A 84 11.19 -10.26 -21.35
C LYS A 84 12.46 -9.75 -20.65
N GLY A 85 13.64 -10.30 -20.93
CA GLY A 85 14.93 -9.74 -20.51
C GLY A 85 15.24 -9.67 -18.99
N PHE A 86 16.52 -9.48 -18.65
CA PHE A 86 17.03 -9.58 -17.28
C PHE A 86 16.45 -8.56 -16.29
N ARG A 87 16.24 -7.30 -16.70
CA ARG A 87 15.71 -6.23 -15.82
C ARG A 87 14.26 -6.48 -15.41
N ASN A 88 13.44 -6.92 -16.35
CA ASN A 88 12.03 -7.23 -16.09
C ASN A 88 11.92 -8.47 -15.22
N ASN A 89 12.73 -9.51 -15.48
CA ASN A 89 12.79 -10.67 -14.59
C ASN A 89 13.26 -10.29 -13.18
N PHE A 90 14.21 -9.36 -13.02
CA PHE A 90 14.61 -8.89 -11.69
C PHE A 90 13.45 -8.20 -10.95
N ILE A 91 12.75 -7.25 -11.57
CA ILE A 91 11.60 -6.55 -10.96
C ILE A 91 10.46 -7.52 -10.60
N LEU A 92 10.26 -8.55 -11.43
CA LEU A 92 9.23 -9.57 -11.26
C LEU A 92 9.55 -10.60 -10.16
N HIS A 93 10.83 -10.90 -9.93
CA HIS A 93 11.23 -12.00 -9.02
C HIS A 93 11.99 -11.54 -7.76
N VAL A 94 12.35 -10.25 -7.64
CA VAL A 94 13.10 -9.76 -6.49
C VAL A 94 12.31 -9.97 -5.18
N ASN A 95 12.95 -10.64 -4.21
CA ASN A 95 12.47 -10.79 -2.83
C ASN A 95 11.08 -11.42 -2.64
N LEU A 96 10.57 -12.23 -3.59
CA LEU A 96 9.24 -12.89 -3.46
C LEU A 96 9.07 -13.67 -2.15
N LYS A 97 10.03 -14.53 -1.79
CA LYS A 97 10.02 -15.27 -0.50
C LYS A 97 10.02 -14.35 0.73
N LYS A 98 10.67 -13.19 0.65
CA LYS A 98 10.66 -12.20 1.73
C LYS A 98 9.33 -11.44 1.77
N ALA A 99 8.67 -11.24 0.64
CA ALA A 99 7.37 -10.55 0.57
C ALA A 99 6.30 -11.36 1.30
N GLU A 100 6.27 -12.68 1.13
CA GLU A 100 5.37 -13.57 1.87
C GLU A 100 5.60 -13.50 3.38
N TYR A 101 6.86 -13.64 3.83
CA TYR A 101 7.21 -13.51 5.25
C TYR A 101 6.83 -12.13 5.83
N LYS A 102 7.07 -11.06 5.07
CA LYS A 102 6.65 -9.70 5.48
C LYS A 102 5.15 -9.59 5.58
N LEU A 103 4.39 -10.19 4.66
CA LEU A 103 2.94 -10.15 4.66
C LEU A 103 2.38 -10.87 5.88
N PHE A 104 2.94 -12.04 6.21
CA PHE A 104 2.56 -12.77 7.43
C PHE A 104 2.80 -11.93 8.69
N ASN A 105 3.98 -11.33 8.83
CA ASN A 105 4.26 -10.45 9.97
C ASN A 105 3.35 -9.21 9.97
N LEU A 106 3.07 -8.63 8.80
CA LEU A 106 2.16 -7.48 8.67
C LEU A 106 0.76 -7.80 9.22
N LEU A 107 0.22 -8.96 8.83
CA LEU A 107 -1.09 -9.45 9.28
C LEU A 107 -1.10 -9.76 10.78
N LYS A 108 0.03 -10.18 11.34
CA LYS A 108 0.17 -10.47 12.78
C LYS A 108 0.32 -9.19 13.62
N ASP A 109 1.09 -8.23 13.16
CA ASP A 109 1.49 -7.05 13.93
C ASP A 109 0.44 -5.93 13.91
N HIS A 110 -0.53 -5.98 12.98
CA HIS A 110 -1.51 -4.92 12.78
C HIS A 110 -2.94 -5.46 12.71
N LYS A 111 -3.90 -4.62 13.13
CA LYS A 111 -5.33 -4.91 12.99
C LYS A 111 -5.81 -4.43 11.62
N PHE A 112 -6.49 -5.32 10.90
CA PHE A 112 -7.12 -5.02 9.63
C PHE A 112 -8.64 -4.95 9.82
N THR A 113 -9.27 -4.09 9.04
CA THR A 113 -10.72 -3.93 8.96
C THR A 113 -11.06 -3.62 7.51
N SER A 114 -12.34 -3.76 7.15
CA SER A 114 -12.80 -3.35 5.83
C SER A 114 -12.90 -1.83 5.73
N ILE A 115 -12.71 -1.29 4.52
CA ILE A 115 -12.95 0.12 4.23
C ILE A 115 -14.37 0.54 4.64
N LYS A 116 -15.35 -0.32 4.35
CA LYS A 116 -16.76 -0.09 4.67
C LYS A 116 -16.98 0.08 6.17
N GLU A 117 -16.44 -0.86 6.97
CA GLU A 117 -16.59 -0.86 8.42
C GLU A 117 -15.90 0.34 9.05
N PHE A 118 -14.65 0.64 8.68
CA PHE A 118 -13.90 1.75 9.25
C PHE A 118 -14.52 3.13 8.98
N TYR A 119 -15.10 3.33 7.81
CA TYR A 119 -15.72 4.61 7.42
C TYR A 119 -17.25 4.64 7.60
N HIS A 120 -17.85 3.58 8.14
CA HIS A 120 -19.30 3.47 8.33
C HIS A 120 -20.09 3.75 7.04
N LEU A 121 -19.62 3.22 5.91
CA LEU A 121 -20.27 3.46 4.62
C LEU A 121 -21.60 2.69 4.52
N PRO A 122 -22.63 3.28 3.89
CA PRO A 122 -23.92 2.62 3.69
C PRO A 122 -23.79 1.36 2.83
N SER A 123 -24.75 0.43 2.99
CA SER A 123 -24.79 -0.85 2.26
C SER A 123 -25.39 -0.72 0.88
#